data_AF-A0A519T4C9-F1
#
_entry.id   AF-A0A519T4C9-F1
#
_cell.length_a   1.000
_cell.length_b   1.000
_cell.length_c   1.000
_cell.angle_alpha   90.00
_cell.angle_beta   90.00
_cell.angle_gamma   90.00
#
_symmetry.space_group_name_H-M   'P 1'
#
loop_
_entity.id
_entity.type
_entity.pdbx_description
1 polymer ?
#
loop_
_entity_poly.entity_id
_entity_poly.type
_entity_poly.pdbx_seq_one_letter_code
_entity_poly.pdbx_strand_id
1 'polypeptide(L)'
;MNSGYIPEAILARLHQTNPEAIAATTGPRLLRDIEASLRVKLQKVADFAEVFQLMAGRTPGTSALLLILDRATVNAHVVLILNFNGEPTIIEGQSWGPTYPADAFTTPAAAQARYGSAVDLRLGIVPA
;
A
#
# COMPACT_ATOMS: atom_id res chain seq x y z
N MET A 1 11.05 -0.32 11.06
CA MET A 1 10.05 -0.71 10.05
C MET A 1 8.70 -0.20 10.53
N ASN A 2 8.01 0.62 9.75
CA ASN A 2 6.71 1.19 10.13
C ASN A 2 5.68 1.17 8.99
N SER A 3 5.93 0.38 7.94
CA SER A 3 5.00 0.23 6.82
C SER A 3 3.61 -0.25 7.24
N GLY A 4 3.48 -0.98 8.35
CA GLY A 4 2.18 -1.36 8.93
C GLY A 4 1.38 -0.22 9.59
N TYR A 5 1.95 0.97 9.76
CA TYR A 5 1.28 2.15 10.35
C TYR A 5 1.12 3.31 9.37
N ILE A 6 1.95 3.36 8.33
CA ILE A 6 1.94 4.43 7.33
C ILE A 6 0.60 4.53 6.58
N PRO A 7 -0.01 3.44 6.08
CA PRO A 7 -1.29 3.51 5.38
C PRO A 7 -2.41 4.13 6.22
N GLU A 8 -2.46 3.82 7.53
CA GLU A 8 -3.44 4.40 8.44
C GLU A 8 -3.26 5.91 8.61
N ALA A 9 -2.03 6.37 8.81
CA ALA A 9 -1.76 7.79 8.92
C ALA A 9 -2.13 8.52 7.61
N ILE A 10 -1.81 7.94 6.45
CA ILE A 10 -2.19 8.52 5.15
C ILE A 10 -3.71 8.57 5.00
N LEU A 11 -4.41 7.47 5.28
CA LEU A 11 -5.88 7.41 5.20
C LEU A 11 -6.56 8.39 6.16
N ALA A 12 -6.05 8.53 7.38
CA ALA A 12 -6.58 9.48 8.35
C ALA A 12 -6.49 10.94 7.85
N ARG A 13 -5.40 11.27 7.13
CA ARG A 13 -5.24 12.58 6.49
C ARG A 13 -6.16 12.73 5.28
N LEU A 14 -6.19 11.74 4.39
CA LEU A 14 -6.99 11.75 3.17
C LEU A 14 -8.49 11.85 3.48
N HIS A 15 -8.97 11.13 4.50
CA HIS A 15 -10.38 11.12 4.91
C HIS A 15 -10.71 12.25 5.91
N GLN A 16 -9.76 13.13 6.21
CA GLN A 16 -9.92 14.27 7.12
C GLN A 16 -10.37 13.90 8.55
N THR A 17 -10.17 12.65 8.96
CA THR A 17 -10.46 12.22 10.34
C THR A 17 -9.36 12.65 11.31
N ASN A 18 -8.12 12.77 10.82
CA ASN A 18 -7.01 13.40 11.53
C ASN A 18 -5.96 13.94 10.52
N PRO A 19 -6.01 15.23 10.16
CA PRO A 19 -5.07 15.85 9.22
C PRO A 19 -3.59 15.82 9.67
N GLU A 20 -3.34 15.70 10.97
CA GLU A 20 -2.01 15.68 11.57
C GLU A 20 -1.55 14.26 11.96
N ALA A 21 -2.24 13.22 11.47
CA ALA A 21 -1.90 11.84 11.83
C ALA A 21 -0.45 11.51 11.49
N ILE A 22 0.32 10.96 12.41
CA ILE A 22 1.71 10.52 12.19
C ILE A 22 1.78 9.01 12.40
N ALA A 23 2.44 8.31 11.46
CA ALA A 23 2.66 6.88 11.58
C ALA A 23 3.59 6.56 12.75
N ALA A 24 3.18 5.64 13.63
CA ALA A 24 4.02 5.19 14.73
C ALA A 24 5.32 4.57 14.20
N THR A 25 6.42 4.79 14.93
CA THR A 25 7.73 4.19 14.64
C THR A 25 8.02 2.95 15.49
N THR A 26 7.02 2.49 16.26
CA THR A 26 7.07 1.24 17.02
C THR A 26 7.24 0.05 16.08
N GLY A 27 7.72 -1.07 16.61
CA GLY A 27 8.14 -2.27 15.87
C GLY A 27 7.10 -2.87 14.90
N PRO A 28 7.38 -4.05 14.32
CA PRO A 28 6.50 -4.61 13.28
C PRO A 28 5.07 -4.83 13.80
N ARG A 29 4.11 -4.61 12.91
CA ARG A 29 2.69 -4.85 13.17
C ARG A 29 2.23 -6.10 12.46
N LEU A 30 1.38 -6.90 13.13
CA LEU A 30 0.83 -8.10 12.51
C LEU A 30 -0.18 -7.73 11.42
N LEU A 31 -0.17 -8.47 10.32
CA LEU A 31 -1.08 -8.26 9.20
C LEU A 31 -2.56 -8.25 9.64
N ARG A 32 -2.94 -9.18 10.51
CA ARG A 32 -4.30 -9.28 11.05
C ARG A 32 -4.76 -8.02 11.77
N ASP A 33 -3.83 -7.31 12.44
CA ASP A 33 -4.14 -6.10 13.20
C ASP A 33 -4.32 -4.91 12.25
N ILE A 34 -3.60 -4.92 11.12
CA ILE A 34 -3.75 -3.94 10.03
C ILE A 34 -5.10 -4.16 9.34
N GLU A 35 -5.41 -5.39 8.95
CA GLU A 35 -6.68 -5.77 8.33
C GLU A 35 -7.88 -5.40 9.20
N ALA A 36 -7.82 -5.70 10.49
CA ALA A 36 -8.87 -5.37 11.44
C ALA A 36 -9.09 -3.86 11.59
N SER A 37 -8.01 -3.09 11.73
CA SER A 37 -8.08 -1.63 11.91
C SER A 37 -8.60 -0.90 10.67
N LEU A 38 -8.14 -1.32 9.49
CA LEU A 38 -8.57 -0.76 8.21
C LEU A 38 -9.87 -1.37 7.68
N ARG A 39 -10.48 -2.31 8.42
CA ARG A 39 -11.69 -3.05 8.04
C ARG A 39 -11.59 -3.62 6.61
N VAL A 40 -10.41 -4.12 6.28
CA VAL A 40 -10.06 -4.60 4.95
C VAL A 40 -9.80 -6.09 4.99
N LYS A 41 -10.12 -6.78 3.90
CA LYS A 41 -9.78 -8.18 3.69
C LYS A 41 -8.89 -8.30 2.46
N LEU A 42 -7.66 -8.75 2.65
CA LEU A 42 -6.70 -8.89 1.57
C LEU A 42 -6.96 -10.15 0.75
N GLN A 43 -6.96 -10.00 -0.56
CA GLN A 43 -7.14 -11.08 -1.53
C GLN A 43 -5.91 -11.17 -2.42
N LYS A 44 -5.55 -12.40 -2.82
CA LYS A 44 -4.40 -12.63 -3.70
C LYS A 44 -4.66 -11.98 -5.07
N VAL A 45 -3.62 -11.36 -5.61
CA VAL A 45 -3.56 -10.86 -6.99
C VAL A 45 -2.28 -11.41 -7.64
N ALA A 46 -2.29 -11.56 -8.96
CA ALA A 46 -1.25 -12.22 -9.73
C ALA A 46 0.03 -11.38 -9.81
N ASP A 47 -0.11 -10.10 -10.16
CA ASP A 47 1.01 -9.18 -10.39
C ASP A 47 0.59 -7.70 -10.25
N PHE A 48 1.53 -6.79 -10.47
CA PHE A 48 1.25 -5.35 -10.43
C PHE A 48 0.34 -4.90 -11.59
N ALA A 49 0.32 -5.56 -12.74
CA ALA A 49 -0.59 -5.17 -13.82
C ALA A 49 -2.05 -5.39 -13.40
N GLU A 50 -2.35 -6.52 -12.76
CA GLU A 50 -3.66 -6.79 -12.19
C GLU A 50 -4.02 -5.78 -11.08
N VAL A 51 -3.09 -5.44 -10.18
CA VAL A 51 -3.32 -4.43 -9.13
C VAL A 51 -3.76 -3.09 -9.72
N PHE A 52 -3.01 -2.58 -10.70
CA PHE A 52 -3.31 -1.28 -11.32
C PHE A 52 -4.62 -1.36 -12.12
N GLN A 53 -4.87 -2.44 -12.86
CA GLN A 53 -6.13 -2.64 -13.58
C GLN A 53 -7.34 -2.65 -12.64
N LEU A 54 -7.25 -3.40 -11.54
CA LEU A 54 -8.32 -3.49 -10.53
C LEU A 54 -8.62 -2.13 -9.92
N MET A 55 -7.60 -1.30 -9.67
CA MET A 55 -7.77 0.04 -9.12
C MET A 55 -8.29 1.04 -10.15
N ALA A 56 -7.85 0.97 -11.41
CA ALA A 56 -8.33 1.84 -12.49
C ALA A 56 -9.83 1.66 -12.73
N GLY A 57 -10.35 0.45 -12.57
CA GLY A 57 -11.78 0.15 -12.66
C GLY A 57 -12.63 0.63 -11.48
N ARG A 58 -12.05 1.30 -10.49
CA ARG A 58 -12.77 1.85 -9.32
C ARG A 58 -13.15 3.32 -9.50
N THR A 59 -14.03 3.79 -8.64
CA THR A 59 -14.36 5.21 -8.54
C THR A 59 -13.12 6.00 -8.09
N PRO A 60 -12.83 7.17 -8.68
CA PRO A 60 -11.83 8.08 -8.14
C PRO A 60 -11.99 8.33 -6.64
N GLY A 61 -10.88 8.37 -5.91
CA GLY A 61 -10.83 8.45 -4.45
C GLY A 61 -10.85 7.10 -3.73
N THR A 62 -11.10 5.99 -4.44
CA THR A 62 -11.01 4.64 -3.84
C THR A 62 -9.59 4.37 -3.36
N SER A 63 -9.45 3.93 -2.12
CA SER A 63 -8.17 3.53 -1.53
C SER A 63 -8.14 2.03 -1.25
N ALA A 64 -6.96 1.42 -1.35
CA ALA A 64 -6.75 0.01 -1.08
C ALA A 64 -5.40 -0.22 -0.40
N LEU A 65 -5.36 -1.24 0.45
CA LEU A 65 -4.14 -1.74 1.07
C LEU A 65 -3.51 -2.77 0.13
N LEU A 66 -2.22 -2.59 -0.16
CA LEU A 66 -1.43 -3.56 -0.92
C LEU A 66 -0.35 -4.15 -0.02
N LEU A 67 -0.45 -5.45 0.23
CA LEU A 67 0.60 -6.25 0.85
C LEU A 67 1.51 -6.81 -0.24
N ILE A 68 2.80 -6.63 -0.05
CA ILE A 68 3.88 -7.12 -0.90
C ILE A 68 4.74 -8.05 -0.04
N LEU A 69 4.83 -9.32 -0.40
CA LEU A 69 5.66 -10.28 0.28
C LEU A 69 6.80 -10.70 -0.66
N ASP A 70 8.03 -10.33 -0.31
CA ASP A 70 9.21 -10.84 -1.02
C ASP A 70 9.40 -12.32 -0.68
N ARG A 71 9.33 -13.17 -1.69
CA ARG A 71 9.47 -14.63 -1.51
C ARG A 71 10.88 -15.04 -1.11
N ALA A 72 11.90 -14.31 -1.53
CA ALA A 72 13.30 -14.66 -1.26
C ALA A 72 13.67 -14.42 0.20
N THR A 73 13.18 -13.31 0.77
CA THR A 73 13.54 -12.88 2.12
C THR A 73 12.44 -13.07 3.14
N VAL A 74 11.22 -13.44 2.71
CA VAL A 74 10.00 -13.52 3.54
C VAL A 74 9.72 -12.19 4.25
N ASN A 75 10.18 -11.08 3.68
CA ASN A 75 9.91 -9.75 4.19
C ASN A 75 8.59 -9.25 3.63
N ALA A 76 7.71 -8.85 4.54
CA ALA A 76 6.44 -8.23 4.20
C ALA A 76 6.58 -6.71 4.19
N HIS A 77 5.95 -6.09 3.21
CA HIS A 77 5.83 -4.66 3.08
C HIS A 77 4.40 -4.27 2.74
N VAL A 78 3.95 -3.13 3.26
CA VAL A 78 2.57 -2.69 3.11
C VAL A 78 2.57 -1.25 2.63
N VAL A 79 1.82 -1.01 1.56
CA VAL A 79 1.65 0.31 0.95
C VAL A 79 0.19 0.61 0.71
N LEU A 80 -0.12 1.88 0.47
CA LEU A 80 -1.44 2.29 0.01
C LEU A 80 -1.42 2.40 -1.52
N ILE A 81 -2.50 1.97 -2.19
CA ILE A 81 -2.77 2.34 -3.57
C ILE A 81 -4.12 3.05 -3.63
N LEU A 82 -4.19 4.14 -4.38
CA LEU A 82 -5.41 4.92 -4.56
C LEU A 82 -5.71 5.07 -6.05
N ASN A 83 -6.99 5.19 -6.39
CA ASN A 83 -7.40 5.70 -7.68
C ASN A 83 -7.44 7.23 -7.60
N PHE A 84 -6.35 7.88 -7.98
CA PHE A 84 -6.24 9.34 -7.99
C PHE A 84 -6.77 9.89 -9.32
N ASN A 85 -8.03 10.35 -9.33
CA ASN A 85 -8.66 10.95 -10.52
C ASN A 85 -8.61 10.06 -11.78
N GLY A 86 -8.75 8.74 -11.62
CA GLY A 86 -8.68 7.77 -12.71
C GLY A 86 -7.29 7.13 -12.87
N GLU A 87 -6.27 7.62 -12.18
CA GLU A 87 -4.90 7.09 -12.22
C GLU A 87 -4.58 6.31 -10.94
N PRO A 88 -4.39 4.98 -11.03
CA PRO A 88 -3.92 4.20 -9.89
C PRO A 88 -2.51 4.62 -9.49
N THR A 89 -2.33 4.95 -8.21
CA THR A 89 -1.06 5.45 -7.67
C THR A 89 -0.75 4.72 -6.37
N ILE A 90 0.36 3.98 -6.35
CA ILE A 90 0.92 3.43 -5.11
C ILE A 90 1.64 4.56 -4.38
N ILE A 91 1.41 4.71 -3.08
CA ILE A 91 2.16 5.61 -2.19
C ILE A 91 3.03 4.79 -1.23
N GLU A 92 4.34 4.95 -1.39
CA GLU A 92 5.36 4.46 -0.48
C GLU A 92 5.72 5.57 0.51
N GLY A 93 5.20 5.51 1.73
CA GLY A 93 5.59 6.46 2.78
C GLY A 93 6.86 6.06 3.52
N GLN A 94 7.38 4.83 3.34
CA GLN A 94 8.57 4.38 4.04
C GLN A 94 9.83 4.71 3.24
N SER A 95 10.80 5.33 3.90
CA SER A 95 12.16 5.45 3.37
C SER A 95 13.06 4.37 3.97
N TRP A 96 13.86 3.71 3.13
CA TRP A 96 14.93 2.79 3.52
C TRP A 96 16.32 3.38 3.29
N GLY A 97 16.40 4.72 3.19
CA GLY A 97 17.62 5.48 2.98
C GLY A 97 17.63 6.23 1.65
N PRO A 98 18.73 6.95 1.34
CA PRO A 98 18.79 7.81 0.16
C PRO A 98 18.62 7.08 -1.18
N THR A 99 19.03 5.81 -1.24
CA THR A 99 18.87 4.96 -2.44
C THR A 99 17.43 4.49 -2.62
N TYR A 100 16.65 4.47 -1.55
CA TYR A 100 15.30 3.93 -1.53
C TYR A 100 14.37 4.86 -0.72
N PRO A 101 14.15 6.09 -1.22
CA PRO A 101 13.30 7.05 -0.53
C PRO A 101 11.83 6.62 -0.56
N ALA A 102 11.03 7.35 0.21
CA ALA A 102 9.58 7.39 0.03
C ALA A 102 9.27 7.93 -1.38
N ASP A 103 8.27 7.38 -2.05
CA ASP A 103 7.99 7.68 -3.46
C ASP A 103 6.53 7.32 -3.84
N ALA A 104 6.15 7.63 -5.08
CA ALA A 104 4.86 7.24 -5.65
C ALA A 104 5.03 6.59 -7.03
N PHE A 105 4.25 5.54 -7.30
CA PHE A 105 4.34 4.78 -8.56
C PHE A 105 2.99 4.73 -9.25
N THR A 106 2.94 5.23 -10.49
CA THR A 106 1.72 5.28 -11.30
C THR A 106 1.69 4.24 -12.43
N THR A 107 2.70 3.37 -12.52
CA THR A 107 2.73 2.28 -13.50
C THR A 107 3.10 0.94 -12.86
N PRO A 108 2.59 -0.18 -13.41
CA PRO A 108 3.01 -1.52 -12.98
C PRO A 108 4.52 -1.74 -13.09
N ALA A 109 5.14 -1.24 -14.17
CA ALA A 109 6.57 -1.41 -14.42
C ALA A 109 7.42 -0.70 -13.36
N ALA A 110 7.03 0.50 -12.94
CA ALA A 110 7.72 1.22 -11.87
C ALA A 110 7.59 0.50 -10.52
N ALA A 111 6.39 0.01 -10.19
CA ALA A 111 6.17 -0.79 -8.98
C ALA A 111 7.00 -2.09 -9.00
N GLN A 112 7.02 -2.80 -10.13
CA GLN A 112 7.83 -4.01 -10.29
C GLN A 112 9.33 -3.72 -10.22
N ALA A 113 9.80 -2.59 -10.75
CA ALA A 113 11.20 -2.18 -10.61
C ALA A 113 11.56 -1.87 -9.15
N ARG A 114 10.61 -1.31 -8.38
CA ARG A 114 10.79 -0.98 -6.96
C ARG A 114 10.82 -2.21 -6.05
N TYR A 115 9.88 -3.13 -6.26
CA TYR A 115 9.58 -4.23 -5.33
C TYR A 115 10.03 -5.61 -5.84
N GLY A 116 10.42 -5.71 -7.11
CA GLY A 116 10.78 -6.96 -7.77
C GLY A 116 9.57 -7.69 -8.39
N SER A 117 9.87 -8.70 -9.21
CA SER A 117 8.87 -9.56 -9.88
C SER A 117 8.59 -10.86 -9.12
N ALA A 118 9.46 -11.25 -8.19
CA ALA A 118 9.32 -12.47 -7.38
C ALA A 118 8.58 -12.22 -6.06
N VAL A 119 7.47 -11.48 -6.12
CA VAL A 119 6.66 -11.10 -4.95
C VAL A 119 5.30 -11.78 -4.96
N ASP A 120 4.76 -12.04 -3.77
CA ASP A 120 3.34 -12.35 -3.59
C ASP A 120 2.59 -11.08 -3.23
N LEU A 121 1.54 -10.79 -3.99
CA LEU A 121 0.74 -9.60 -3.82
C LEU A 121 -0.63 -9.94 -3.24
N ARG A 122 -1.11 -9.10 -2.32
CA ARG A 122 -2.50 -9.12 -1.88
C ARG A 122 -3.08 -7.72 -1.82
N LEU A 123 -4.26 -7.54 -2.38
CA LEU A 123 -4.97 -6.28 -2.45
C LEU A 123 -6.26 -6.36 -1.65
N GLY A 124 -6.61 -5.29 -0.93
CA GLY A 124 -7.90 -5.18 -0.27
C GLY A 124 -8.39 -3.74 -0.28
N ILE A 125 -9.65 -3.55 -0.67
CA ILE A 125 -10.26 -2.23 -0.74
C ILE A 125 -10.57 -1.74 0.68
N VAL A 126 -10.11 -0.53 0.99
CA VAL A 126 -10.43 0.14 2.25
C VAL A 126 -11.84 0.74 2.12
N PRO A 127 -12.77 0.45 3.04
CA PRO A 127 -14.08 1.08 3.04
C PRO A 127 -13.96 2.61 3.14
N ALA A 128 -14.78 3.32 2.38
CA ALA A 128 -14.90 4.77 2.47
C ALA A 128 -15.45 5.21 3.84
#